data_AF-A0AAJ2ECE4-F1
#
_entry.id   AF-A0AAJ2ECE4-F1
#
_cell.length_a   1.000
_cell.length_b   1.000
_cell.length_c   1.000
_cell.angle_alpha   90.00
_cell.angle_beta   90.00
_cell.angle_gamma   90.00
#
_symmetry.space_group_name_H-M   'P 1'
#
loop_
_entity.id
_entity.type
_entity.pdbx_description
1 polymer ?
#
loop_
_entity_poly.entity_id
_entity_poly.type
_entity_poly.pdbx_seq_one_letter_code
_entity_poly.pdbx_strand_id
1 'polypeptide(L)'
;MLAQVDGICLDVAKAHFFMGRDREKVIAHVVEFAGSEIARAFLAPFESDMSVVQSQKARPEGFAGLNRHMVLHRESLDYGNRKNGFRAISLLNYISESLQKDTDGPIDETGDSTGAAMPAAND
;
A
#
# COMPACT_ATOMS: atom_id res chain seq x y z
N MET A 1 -0.52 -1.88 -13.22
CA MET A 1 -0.83 -2.73 -12.05
C MET A 1 0.41 -2.96 -11.19
N LEU A 2 1.32 -3.91 -11.47
CA LEU A 2 2.45 -4.17 -10.54
C LEU A 2 3.38 -2.97 -10.33
N ALA A 3 3.64 -2.17 -11.37
CA ALA A 3 4.41 -0.92 -11.20
C ALA A 3 3.69 0.14 -10.34
N GLN A 4 2.35 0.14 -10.31
CA GLN A 4 1.57 1.07 -9.48
C GLN A 4 1.69 0.72 -8.00
N VAL A 5 1.79 -0.57 -7.66
CA VAL A 5 2.10 -1.01 -6.29
C VAL A 5 3.43 -0.41 -5.80
N ASP A 6 4.49 -0.50 -6.62
CA ASP A 6 5.78 0.15 -6.28
C ASP A 6 5.63 1.68 -6.15
N GLY A 7 4.81 2.31 -6.99
CA GLY A 7 4.54 3.74 -6.94
C GLY A 7 3.88 4.18 -5.63
N ILE A 8 2.80 3.51 -5.22
CA ILE A 8 2.11 3.79 -3.95
C ILE A 8 3.06 3.62 -2.76
N CYS A 9 3.82 2.52 -2.72
CA CYS A 9 4.78 2.30 -1.64
C CYS A 9 5.89 3.35 -1.62
N LEU A 10 6.36 3.80 -2.79
CA LEU A 10 7.34 4.87 -2.87
C LEU A 10 6.77 6.20 -2.36
N ASP A 11 5.51 6.52 -2.70
CA ASP A 11 4.87 7.76 -2.28
C ASP A 11 4.66 7.80 -0.76
N VAL A 12 4.18 6.70 -0.17
CA VAL A 12 3.78 6.62 1.24
C VAL A 12 4.94 6.23 2.17
N ALA A 13 5.63 5.12 1.86
CA ALA A 13 6.67 4.53 2.72
C ALA A 13 8.11 4.87 2.29
N LYS A 14 8.29 5.65 1.21
CA LYS A 14 9.61 6.01 0.63
C LYS A 14 10.48 4.78 0.33
N ALA A 15 9.83 3.66 -0.02
CA ALA A 15 10.44 2.36 -0.23
C ALA A 15 9.69 1.57 -1.31
N HIS A 16 10.39 0.67 -2.01
CA HIS A 16 9.79 -0.16 -3.06
C HIS A 16 9.36 -1.53 -2.52
N PHE A 17 8.12 -1.92 -2.80
CA PHE A 17 7.57 -3.21 -2.37
C PHE A 17 8.30 -4.39 -2.99
N PHE A 18 8.68 -4.28 -4.27
CA PHE A 18 9.32 -5.39 -5.00
C PHE A 18 10.84 -5.43 -4.91
N MET A 19 11.49 -4.49 -4.19
CA MET A 19 12.93 -4.52 -3.96
C MET A 19 13.21 -5.17 -2.60
N GLY A 20 13.91 -6.31 -2.59
CA GLY A 20 14.15 -7.09 -1.36
C GLY A 20 14.74 -6.27 -0.21
N ARG A 21 15.68 -5.35 -0.51
CA ARG A 21 16.29 -4.45 0.48
C ARG A 21 15.35 -3.38 1.08
N ASP A 22 14.26 -3.07 0.38
CA ASP A 22 13.31 -2.01 0.75
C ASP A 22 11.98 -2.58 1.24
N ARG A 23 11.69 -3.86 0.96
CA ARG A 23 10.45 -4.53 1.36
C ARG A 23 10.25 -4.52 2.87
N GLU A 24 11.31 -4.76 3.64
CA GLU A 24 11.24 -4.69 5.11
C GLU A 24 10.85 -3.30 5.61
N LYS A 25 11.27 -2.23 4.92
CA LYS A 25 10.87 -0.85 5.26
C LYS A 25 9.39 -0.62 4.99
N VAL A 26 8.86 -1.16 3.87
CA VAL A 26 7.42 -1.09 3.58
C VAL A 26 6.64 -1.82 4.67
N ILE A 27 7.07 -3.01 5.07
CA ILE A 27 6.41 -3.78 6.14
C ILE A 27 6.46 -3.02 7.47
N ALA A 28 7.63 -2.51 7.85
CA ALA A 28 7.81 -1.76 9.08
C ALA A 28 6.90 -0.52 9.12
N HIS A 29 6.79 0.21 8.01
CA HIS A 29 5.88 1.34 7.88
C HIS A 29 4.44 0.89 8.13
N VAL A 30 3.95 -0.11 7.39
CA VAL A 30 2.57 -0.59 7.52
C VAL A 30 2.26 -1.08 8.95
N VAL A 31 3.21 -1.74 9.61
CA VAL A 31 3.08 -2.20 11.01
C VAL A 31 3.02 -1.03 11.99
N GLU A 32 3.82 0.02 11.80
CA GLU A 32 3.76 1.25 12.61
C GLU A 32 2.37 1.91 12.51
N PHE A 33 1.75 1.85 11.33
CA PHE A 33 0.41 2.39 11.09
C PHE A 33 -0.73 1.46 11.53
N ALA A 34 -0.45 0.21 11.90
CA ALA A 34 -1.47 -0.71 12.39
C ALA A 34 -1.92 -0.27 13.80
N GLY A 35 -2.92 0.61 13.86
CA GLY A 35 -3.46 1.16 15.10
C GLY A 35 -4.18 0.16 16.02
N SER A 36 -4.32 -1.12 15.60
CA SER A 36 -4.89 -2.18 16.42
C SER A 36 -4.32 -3.56 16.06
N GLU A 37 -4.43 -4.52 16.99
CA GLU A 37 -4.08 -5.93 16.74
C GLU A 37 -4.89 -6.56 15.61
N ILE A 38 -6.15 -6.12 15.43
CA ILE A 38 -7.00 -6.55 14.32
C ILE A 38 -6.44 -6.02 12.99
N ALA A 39 -6.06 -4.73 12.93
CA ALA A 39 -5.42 -4.16 11.76
C ALA A 39 -4.10 -4.88 11.44
N ARG A 40 -3.32 -5.24 12.47
CA ARG A 40 -2.09 -6.02 12.32
C ARG A 40 -2.34 -7.42 11.75
N ALA A 41 -3.43 -8.08 12.13
CA ALA A 41 -3.81 -9.38 11.56
C ALA A 41 -4.08 -9.30 10.05
N PHE A 42 -4.65 -8.18 9.56
CA PHE A 42 -4.80 -7.93 8.13
C PHE A 42 -3.46 -7.75 7.42
N LEU A 43 -2.36 -7.51 8.13
CA LEU A 43 -1.02 -7.40 7.55
C LEU A 43 -0.32 -8.74 7.36
N ALA A 44 -0.88 -9.85 7.86
CA ALA A 44 -0.28 -11.18 7.72
C ALA A 44 0.11 -11.54 6.27
N PRO A 45 -0.63 -11.15 5.22
CA PRO A 45 -0.16 -11.33 3.84
C PRO A 45 1.18 -10.65 3.54
N PHE A 46 1.51 -9.49 4.11
CA PHE A 46 2.82 -8.84 3.93
C PHE A 46 3.97 -9.69 4.47
N GLU A 47 3.75 -10.38 5.57
CA GLU A 47 4.75 -11.25 6.21
C GLU A 47 4.88 -12.59 5.48
N SER A 48 3.89 -12.97 4.66
CA SER A 48 3.92 -14.18 3.86
C SER A 48 4.87 -14.11 2.66
N ASP A 49 5.42 -15.25 2.27
CA ASP A 49 6.27 -15.38 1.08
C ASP A 49 5.39 -15.38 -0.19
N MET A 50 5.17 -14.19 -0.74
CA MET A 50 4.31 -14.02 -1.91
C MET A 50 5.04 -14.39 -3.20
N SER A 51 4.45 -15.30 -3.98
CA SER A 51 4.99 -15.69 -5.29
C SER A 51 5.31 -14.53 -6.25
N VAL A 52 4.61 -13.39 -6.12
CA VAL A 52 4.82 -12.19 -6.94
C VAL A 52 6.13 -11.44 -6.65
N VAL A 53 6.70 -11.61 -5.44
CA VAL A 53 7.94 -10.95 -4.99
C VAL A 53 9.15 -11.90 -4.97
N GLN A 54 8.94 -13.21 -5.18
CA GLN A 54 10.01 -14.21 -5.10
C GLN A 54 11.12 -13.97 -6.12
N SER A 55 12.37 -14.05 -5.63
CA SER A 55 13.58 -13.99 -6.45
C SER A 55 13.75 -15.26 -7.30
N GLN A 56 14.64 -15.23 -8.30
CA GLN A 56 14.94 -16.42 -9.11
C GLN A 56 15.41 -17.62 -8.27
N LYS A 57 16.19 -17.37 -7.21
CA LYS A 57 16.69 -18.42 -6.32
C LYS A 57 15.63 -19.01 -5.39
N ALA A 58 14.59 -18.25 -5.08
CA ALA A 58 13.52 -18.66 -4.16
C ALA A 58 12.37 -19.41 -4.87
N ARG A 59 12.33 -19.38 -6.21
CA ARG A 59 11.29 -20.05 -6.99
C ARG A 59 11.66 -21.52 -7.24
N PRO A 60 10.71 -22.46 -7.14
CA PRO A 60 10.93 -23.83 -7.57
C PRO A 60 11.10 -23.91 -9.10
N GLU A 61 11.75 -24.97 -9.57
CA GLU A 61 11.83 -25.27 -11.00
C GLU A 61 10.43 -25.47 -11.58
N GLY A 62 10.19 -24.94 -12.79
CA GLY A 62 8.89 -25.02 -13.44
C GLY A 62 7.79 -24.17 -12.79
N PHE A 63 8.15 -23.19 -11.94
CA PHE A 63 7.17 -22.28 -11.33
C PHE A 63 6.24 -21.65 -12.38
N ALA A 64 4.93 -21.82 -12.17
CA ALA A 64 3.88 -21.23 -12.99
C ALA A 64 3.00 -20.33 -12.13
N GLY A 65 3.12 -19.02 -12.32
CA GLY A 65 2.37 -18.03 -11.53
C GLY A 65 2.72 -16.59 -11.91
N LEU A 66 2.03 -15.64 -11.27
CA LEU A 66 2.35 -14.23 -11.44
C LEU A 66 3.60 -13.92 -10.64
N ASN A 67 4.71 -13.60 -11.33
CA ASN A 67 5.95 -13.15 -10.71
C ASN A 67 6.51 -11.96 -11.48
N ARG A 68 6.81 -10.85 -10.79
CA ARG A 68 7.29 -9.62 -11.42
C ARG A 68 8.57 -9.85 -12.21
N HIS A 69 9.51 -10.60 -11.65
CA HIS A 69 10.81 -10.86 -12.27
C HIS A 69 10.63 -11.63 -13.58
N MET A 70 9.81 -12.68 -13.59
CA MET A 70 9.54 -13.46 -14.81
C MET A 70 8.89 -12.63 -15.91
N VAL A 71 7.97 -11.71 -15.55
CA VAL A 71 7.33 -10.80 -16.51
C VAL A 71 8.36 -9.83 -17.11
N LEU A 72 9.21 -9.23 -16.28
CA LEU A 72 10.19 -8.24 -16.73
C LEU A 72 11.34 -8.84 -17.54
N HIS A 73 11.77 -10.06 -17.19
CA HIS A 73 12.81 -10.80 -17.91
C HIS A 73 12.27 -11.61 -19.09
N ARG A 74 10.97 -11.49 -19.40
CA ARG A 74 10.31 -12.22 -20.51
C ARG A 74 10.38 -13.75 -20.37
N GLU A 75 10.47 -14.26 -19.14
CA GLU A 75 10.42 -15.69 -18.81
C GLU A 75 8.99 -16.24 -18.81
N SER A 76 7.99 -15.38 -18.54
CA SER A 76 6.56 -15.74 -18.68
C SER A 76 5.95 -14.91 -19.79
N LEU A 77 5.46 -15.59 -20.83
CA LEU A 77 4.81 -14.97 -22.00
C LEU A 77 3.28 -15.01 -21.90
N ASP A 78 2.75 -15.85 -21.03
CA ASP A 78 1.32 -16.13 -20.82
C ASP A 78 0.79 -15.55 -19.50
N TYR A 79 1.55 -14.66 -18.86
CA TYR A 79 1.18 -14.03 -17.60
C TYR A 79 -0.13 -13.23 -17.69
N GLY A 80 -0.51 -12.77 -18.89
CA GLY A 80 -1.69 -11.95 -19.18
C GLY A 80 -3.03 -12.70 -19.14
N ASN A 81 -3.26 -13.55 -18.14
CA ASN A 81 -4.50 -14.30 -17.97
C ASN A 81 -5.40 -13.71 -16.86
N ARG A 82 -6.69 -14.08 -16.87
CA ARG A 82 -7.71 -13.58 -15.94
C ARG A 82 -7.32 -13.77 -14.47
N LYS A 83 -6.75 -14.92 -14.11
CA LYS A 83 -6.34 -15.24 -12.73
C LYS A 83 -5.24 -14.29 -12.25
N ASN A 84 -4.26 -14.01 -13.10
CA ASN A 84 -3.18 -13.07 -12.80
C ASN A 84 -3.67 -11.61 -12.78
N GLY A 85 -4.66 -11.25 -13.61
CA GLY A 85 -5.36 -9.97 -13.53
C GLY A 85 -5.98 -9.74 -12.14
N PHE A 86 -6.74 -10.71 -11.62
CA PHE A 86 -7.30 -10.61 -10.27
C PHE A 86 -6.22 -10.53 -9.20
N ARG A 87 -5.17 -11.36 -9.27
CA ARG A 87 -4.05 -11.28 -8.32
C ARG A 87 -3.41 -9.88 -8.29
N ALA A 88 -3.23 -9.27 -9.46
CA ALA A 88 -2.63 -7.94 -9.56
C ALA A 88 -3.56 -6.85 -8.98
N ILE A 89 -4.87 -6.92 -9.26
CA ILE A 89 -5.87 -6.00 -8.70
C ILE A 89 -5.99 -6.17 -7.19
N SER A 90 -6.10 -7.41 -6.70
CA SER A 90 -6.18 -7.71 -5.28
C SER A 90 -4.96 -7.21 -4.53
N LEU A 91 -3.76 -7.39 -5.07
CA LEU A 91 -2.55 -6.85 -4.47
C LEU A 91 -2.57 -5.32 -4.46
N LEU A 92 -2.94 -4.67 -5.56
CA LEU A 92 -3.03 -3.21 -5.61
C LEU A 92 -4.00 -2.66 -4.56
N ASN A 93 -5.19 -3.24 -4.46
CA ASN A 93 -6.19 -2.84 -3.48
C ASN A 93 -5.69 -3.07 -2.06
N TYR A 94 -5.14 -4.25 -1.78
CA TYR A 94 -4.59 -4.59 -0.48
C TYR A 94 -3.50 -3.61 -0.01
N ILE A 95 -2.57 -3.26 -0.90
CA ILE A 95 -1.52 -2.28 -0.62
C ILE A 95 -2.12 -0.89 -0.37
N SER A 96 -3.09 -0.49 -1.18
CA SER A 96 -3.78 0.80 -1.03
C SER A 96 -4.47 0.92 0.32
N GLU A 97 -5.23 -0.09 0.72
CA GLU A 97 -5.98 -0.09 1.99
C GLU A 97 -5.03 -0.15 3.19
N SER A 98 -3.97 -0.96 3.12
CA SER A 98 -3.04 -1.12 4.24
C SER A 98 -2.17 0.12 4.51
N LEU A 99 -2.05 1.02 3.52
CA LEU A 99 -1.22 2.23 3.60
C LEU A 99 -2.04 3.51 3.78
N GLN A 100 -3.37 3.43 3.79
CA GLN A 100 -4.23 4.59 4.05
C GLN A 100 -4.21 4.93 5.54
N LYS A 101 -4.03 6.23 5.85
CA LYS A 101 -4.35 6.77 7.18
C LYS A 101 -5.86 6.87 7.29
N ASP A 102 -6.41 6.58 8.48
CA ASP A 102 -7.77 6.99 8.82
C ASP A 102 -7.90 8.49 8.49
N THR A 103 -8.68 8.81 7.48
CA THR A 103 -8.89 10.19 7.03
C THR A 103 -10.00 10.86 7.87
N ASP A 104 -10.29 10.31 9.05
CA ASP A 104 -11.13 10.93 10.06
C ASP A 104 -10.25 11.71 11.05
N GLY A 105 -9.56 12.73 10.53
CA GLY A 105 -9.12 13.83 11.38
C GLY A 105 -10.35 14.51 11.99
N PRO A 106 -10.26 15.08 13.21
CA PRO A 106 -11.38 15.79 13.79
C PRO A 106 -11.85 16.86 12.81
N ILE A 107 -13.15 16.84 12.50
CA ILE A 107 -13.82 17.91 11.78
C ILE A 107 -13.59 19.16 12.63
N ASP A 108 -12.75 20.08 12.13
CA ASP A 108 -12.55 21.37 12.78
C ASP A 108 -13.84 22.18 12.60
N GLU A 109 -14.80 21.97 13.51
CA GLU A 109 -15.96 22.83 13.68
C GLU A 109 -15.51 24.16 14.29
N THR A 110 -14.75 24.95 13.54
CA THR A 110 -14.60 26.38 13.80
C THR A 110 -15.00 27.19 12.57
N GLY A 111 -16.23 26.93 12.12
CA GLY A 111 -16.98 27.84 11.25
C GLY A 111 -17.39 29.09 12.01
N ASP A 112 -16.55 30.11 11.93
CA ASP A 112 -16.87 31.54 11.80
C ASP A 112 -18.12 32.06 12.55
N SER A 113 -17.93 32.50 13.81
CA SER A 113 -18.89 33.38 14.47
C SER A 113 -18.59 34.84 14.11
N THR A 114 -19.14 35.29 12.98
CA THR A 114 -19.27 36.72 12.68
C THR A 114 -20.31 37.38 13.60
N GLY A 115 -19.91 37.64 14.84
CA GLY A 115 -20.60 38.55 15.75
C GLY A 115 -19.92 39.92 15.72
N ALA A 116 -20.39 40.82 14.87
CA ALA A 116 -19.93 42.20 14.81
C ALA A 116 -20.20 42.93 16.15
N ALA A 117 -19.13 43.29 16.88
CA ALA A 117 -19.22 44.19 18.03
C ALA A 117 -19.11 45.65 17.56
N MET A 118 -20.18 46.42 17.75
CA MET A 118 -20.19 47.88 17.56
C MET A 118 -19.37 48.58 18.65
N PRO A 119 -18.66 49.68 18.36
CA PRO A 119 -18.00 50.48 19.39
C PRO A 119 -19.01 51.37 20.14
N ALA A 120 -18.83 51.47 21.46
CA ALA A 120 -19.62 52.33 22.34
C ALA A 120 -19.38 53.82 22.04
N ALA A 121 -20.46 54.59 22.01
CA ALA A 121 -20.42 56.06 22.01
C ALA A 121 -20.11 56.56 23.42
N ASN A 122 -19.12 57.45 23.55
CA ASN A 122 -18.86 58.21 24.78
C ASN A 122 -19.72 59.48 24.79
N ASP A 123 -20.27 59.80 25.97
CA ASP A 123 -20.86 61.09 26.32
C ASP A 123 -19.79 62.20 26.48
#